data_AF-A0A8S9DRY9-F1
#
_entry.id   AF-A0A8S9DRY9-F1
#
_cell.length_a   1.000
_cell.length_b   1.000
_cell.length_c   1.000
_cell.angle_alpha   90.00
_cell.angle_beta   90.00
_cell.angle_gamma   90.00
#
_symmetry.space_group_name_H-M   'P 1'
#
loop_
_entity.id
_entity.type
_entity.pdbx_description
1 polymer ?
#
loop_
_entity_poly.entity_id
_entity_poly.type
_entity_poly.pdbx_seq_one_letter_code
_entity_poly.pdbx_strand_id
1 'polypeptide(L)'
;MRITRELLINLAHENAAKMSAKERGLVCVYLTGSLLKAEPFLGGVTDIDVICVHDRPVTTAREIIRINADVHLDLAHYTQDDFLPARKLRTDAWIGGALENDPLILQDSAHWFDLTRSNATSQFWQPANVAARAGSFITFARQNWLALQDGSLPQGIKRIQALLDVIRDTANAAAALNGMPLPIRRLFLELPERAAKAGIPELAGELVQIFTSDEVTDEHWSPWLAGWMSAFDALKTEKDAPAAIHPNRRNYYEKAVEALTADRPAAALWIILRTWTKASAALPKSGTPYKEWQNMCHQLNLEAKNLPQRLDALDAALDLVEEVVDAMRS
;
A
#
# COMPACT_ATOMS: atom_id res chain seq x y z
N MET A 1 -19.34 17.94 -13.15
CA MET A 1 -19.81 16.55 -13.39
C MET A 1 -19.37 15.72 -12.19
N ARG A 2 -20.29 15.05 -11.48
CA ARG A 2 -19.93 14.23 -10.31
C ARG A 2 -19.22 12.97 -10.81
N ILE A 3 -18.04 12.66 -10.25
CA ILE A 3 -17.33 11.41 -10.57
C ILE A 3 -18.11 10.25 -9.95
N THR A 4 -18.44 9.22 -10.74
CA THR A 4 -19.13 8.02 -10.28
C THR A 4 -18.30 6.77 -10.58
N ARG A 5 -18.59 5.67 -9.90
CA ARG A 5 -17.90 4.39 -10.09
C ARG A 5 -18.05 3.89 -11.54
N GLU A 6 -19.24 4.02 -12.11
CA GLU A 6 -19.56 3.58 -13.47
C GLU A 6 -18.77 4.38 -14.51
N LEU A 7 -18.64 5.70 -14.31
CA LEU A 7 -17.82 6.54 -15.17
C LEU A 7 -16.35 6.10 -15.15
N LEU A 8 -15.81 5.76 -13.98
CA LEU A 8 -14.43 5.31 -13.84
C LEU A 8 -14.18 3.94 -14.47
N ILE A 9 -15.15 3.02 -14.37
CA ILE A 9 -15.10 1.73 -15.05
C ILE A 9 -15.13 1.91 -16.58
N ASN A 10 -16.00 2.79 -17.10
CA ASN A 10 -16.03 3.10 -18.54
C ASN A 10 -14.70 3.69 -19.02
N LEU A 11 -14.10 4.60 -18.23
CA LEU A 11 -12.77 5.13 -18.53
C LEU A 11 -11.69 4.03 -18.53
N ALA A 12 -11.79 3.04 -17.64
CA ALA A 12 -10.88 1.90 -17.61
C ALA A 12 -11.00 1.06 -18.90
N HIS A 13 -12.21 0.76 -19.36
CA HIS A 13 -12.45 0.05 -20.63
C HIS A 13 -11.91 0.83 -21.84
N GLU A 14 -12.18 2.13 -21.92
CA GLU A 14 -11.69 2.98 -23.01
C GLU A 14 -10.16 3.03 -23.07
N ASN A 15 -9.50 3.13 -21.91
CA ASN A 15 -8.04 3.15 -21.86
C ASN A 15 -7.44 1.78 -22.15
N ALA A 16 -8.03 0.69 -21.64
CA ALA A 16 -7.63 -0.67 -21.97
C ALA A 16 -7.66 -0.88 -23.49
N ALA A 17 -8.78 -0.56 -24.15
CA ALA A 17 -8.92 -0.70 -25.61
C ALA A 17 -7.87 0.11 -26.40
N LYS A 18 -7.56 1.34 -25.96
CA LYS A 18 -6.50 2.15 -26.55
C LYS A 18 -5.12 1.50 -26.39
N MET A 19 -4.84 0.92 -25.23
CA MET A 19 -3.58 0.21 -24.97
C MET A 19 -3.46 -1.04 -25.85
N SER A 20 -4.51 -1.87 -25.91
CA SER A 20 -4.54 -3.08 -26.77
C SER A 20 -4.29 -2.77 -28.24
N ALA A 21 -4.90 -1.69 -28.73
CA ALA A 21 -4.75 -1.28 -30.13
C ALA A 21 -3.32 -0.83 -30.46
N LYS A 22 -2.63 -0.23 -29.49
CA LYS A 22 -1.25 0.27 -29.64
C LYS A 22 -0.21 -0.84 -29.42
N GLU A 23 -0.49 -1.76 -28.50
CA GLU A 23 0.47 -2.75 -28.01
C GLU A 23 0.01 -4.19 -28.31
N ARG A 24 0.63 -4.80 -29.33
CA ARG A 24 0.33 -6.19 -29.72
C ARG A 24 0.75 -7.26 -28.70
N GLY A 25 1.68 -6.94 -27.79
CA GLY A 25 2.14 -7.87 -26.75
C GLY A 25 1.27 -7.89 -25.49
N LEU A 26 0.17 -7.12 -25.47
CA LEU A 26 -0.73 -7.03 -24.32
C LEU A 26 -1.69 -8.22 -24.32
N VAL A 27 -1.42 -9.18 -23.45
CA VAL A 27 -2.17 -10.44 -23.33
C VAL A 27 -3.50 -10.20 -22.64
N CYS A 28 -3.47 -9.54 -21.49
CA CYS A 28 -4.65 -9.31 -20.67
C CYS A 28 -4.55 -7.97 -19.96
N VAL A 29 -5.71 -7.31 -19.80
CA VAL A 29 -5.88 -6.12 -18.97
C VAL A 29 -7.07 -6.35 -18.07
N TYR A 30 -6.88 -6.16 -16.77
CA TYR A 30 -7.97 -6.27 -15.79
C TYR A 30 -7.89 -5.18 -14.72
N LEU A 31 -9.06 -4.77 -14.25
CA LEU A 31 -9.24 -3.79 -13.19
C LEU A 31 -9.19 -4.50 -11.83
N THR A 32 -8.50 -3.90 -10.87
CA THR A 32 -8.46 -4.33 -9.47
C THR A 32 -8.75 -3.16 -8.52
N GLY A 33 -8.51 -3.35 -7.22
CA GLY A 33 -8.52 -2.29 -6.23
C GLY A 33 -9.90 -1.80 -5.83
N SER A 34 -9.96 -0.54 -5.40
CA SER A 34 -11.13 0.02 -4.71
C SER A 34 -12.39 0.06 -5.58
N LEU A 35 -12.25 0.18 -6.91
CA LEU A 35 -13.37 0.21 -7.86
C LEU A 35 -14.17 -1.08 -7.91
N LEU A 36 -13.66 -2.18 -7.37
CA LEU A 36 -14.43 -3.41 -7.21
C LEU A 36 -15.35 -3.38 -5.97
N LYS A 37 -15.11 -2.47 -5.03
CA LYS A 37 -15.92 -2.31 -3.82
C LYS A 37 -17.18 -1.48 -4.09
N ALA A 38 -18.18 -1.65 -3.22
CA ALA A 38 -19.38 -0.81 -3.21
C ALA A 38 -19.07 0.67 -2.92
N GLU A 39 -18.10 0.93 -2.03
CA GLU A 39 -17.64 2.27 -1.66
C GLU A 39 -16.17 2.49 -2.08
N PRO A 40 -15.92 2.85 -3.36
CA PRO A 40 -14.56 2.97 -3.88
C PRO A 40 -13.86 4.25 -3.41
N PHE A 41 -14.62 5.33 -3.23
CA PHE A 41 -14.09 6.66 -2.93
C PHE A 41 -13.67 6.81 -1.46
N LEU A 42 -12.61 7.56 -1.24
CA LEU A 42 -12.22 8.05 0.08
C LEU A 42 -11.87 9.54 -0.07
N GLY A 43 -12.58 10.40 0.65
CA GLY A 43 -12.51 11.86 0.43
C GLY A 43 -13.02 12.30 -0.95
N GLY A 44 -13.96 11.55 -1.54
CA GLY A 44 -14.51 11.85 -2.86
C GLY A 44 -13.59 11.52 -4.04
N VAL A 45 -12.40 10.96 -3.80
CA VAL A 45 -11.42 10.62 -4.85
C VAL A 45 -10.97 9.15 -4.78
N THR A 46 -10.59 8.62 -5.93
CA THR A 46 -10.01 7.28 -6.09
C THR A 46 -9.16 7.20 -7.36
N ASP A 47 -8.29 6.21 -7.42
CA ASP A 47 -7.57 5.77 -8.61
C ASP A 47 -8.33 4.67 -9.35
N ILE A 48 -7.88 4.42 -10.57
CA ILE A 48 -8.27 3.28 -11.40
C ILE A 48 -7.07 2.32 -11.46
N ASP A 49 -7.07 1.30 -10.59
CA ASP A 49 -6.00 0.30 -10.53
C ASP A 49 -6.16 -0.72 -11.66
N VAL A 50 -5.21 -0.74 -12.60
CA VAL A 50 -5.26 -1.63 -13.77
C VAL A 50 -3.99 -2.46 -13.83
N ILE A 51 -4.16 -3.76 -14.04
CA ILE A 51 -3.07 -4.69 -14.28
C ILE A 51 -2.99 -4.97 -15.78
N CYS A 52 -1.80 -4.78 -16.34
CA CYS A 52 -1.46 -5.04 -17.74
C CYS A 52 -0.48 -6.22 -17.80
N VAL A 53 -0.88 -7.32 -18.44
CA VAL A 53 -0.06 -8.53 -18.60
C VAL A 53 0.47 -8.62 -20.02
N HIS A 54 1.79 -8.80 -20.15
CA HIS A 54 2.53 -8.76 -21.40
C HIS A 54 3.16 -10.12 -21.72
N ASP A 55 3.25 -10.47 -23.00
CA ASP A 55 3.94 -11.67 -23.51
C ASP A 55 5.46 -11.47 -23.69
N ARG A 56 5.96 -10.29 -23.32
CA ARG A 56 7.33 -9.85 -23.53
C ARG A 56 7.82 -8.98 -22.37
N PRO A 57 9.14 -8.80 -22.22
CA PRO A 57 9.70 -7.99 -21.14
C PRO A 57 9.14 -6.56 -21.14
N VAL A 58 8.84 -6.06 -19.94
CA VAL A 58 8.35 -4.70 -19.72
C VAL A 58 9.50 -3.80 -19.27
N THR A 59 9.55 -2.57 -19.78
CA THR A 59 10.58 -1.58 -19.39
C THR A 59 10.17 -0.75 -18.19
N THR A 60 8.87 -0.65 -17.93
CA THR A 60 8.28 0.14 -16.86
C THR A 60 7.32 -0.73 -16.07
N ALA A 61 7.61 -0.95 -14.79
CA ALA A 61 6.79 -1.83 -13.95
C ALA A 61 5.49 -1.16 -13.46
N ARG A 62 5.47 0.17 -13.33
CA ARG A 62 4.30 0.91 -12.84
C ARG A 62 4.24 2.33 -13.40
N GLU A 63 3.06 2.75 -13.87
CA GLU A 63 2.82 4.04 -14.51
C GLU A 63 1.62 4.75 -13.87
N ILE A 64 1.76 6.06 -13.64
CA ILE A 64 0.68 6.91 -13.11
C ILE A 64 0.24 7.90 -14.18
N ILE A 65 -0.91 7.65 -14.80
CA ILE A 65 -1.43 8.50 -15.89
C ILE A 65 -2.55 9.38 -15.36
N ARG A 66 -2.36 10.70 -15.42
CA ARG A 66 -3.36 11.67 -14.99
C ARG A 66 -4.55 11.68 -15.96
N ILE A 67 -5.76 11.56 -15.42
CA ILE A 67 -7.00 11.85 -16.16
C ILE A 67 -7.46 13.27 -15.87
N ASN A 68 -7.58 13.63 -14.59
CA ASN A 68 -7.90 14.98 -14.15
C ASN A 68 -7.25 15.26 -12.77
N ALA A 69 -7.77 16.20 -11.97
CA ALA A 69 -7.23 16.49 -10.64
C ALA A 69 -7.57 15.40 -9.60
N ASP A 70 -8.73 14.75 -9.74
CA ASP A 70 -9.30 13.82 -8.75
C ASP A 70 -9.11 12.35 -9.13
N VAL A 71 -8.72 12.07 -10.37
CA VAL A 71 -8.65 10.72 -10.95
C VAL A 71 -7.35 10.54 -11.73
N HIS A 72 -6.71 9.40 -11.50
CA HIS A 72 -5.59 8.90 -12.30
C HIS A 72 -5.73 7.39 -12.52
N LEU A 73 -5.11 6.90 -13.59
CA LEU A 73 -4.84 5.48 -13.78
C LEU A 73 -3.56 5.12 -13.02
N ASP A 74 -3.60 3.99 -12.33
CA ASP A 74 -2.44 3.34 -11.73
C ASP A 74 -2.25 2.01 -12.45
N LEU A 75 -1.34 2.01 -13.44
CA LEU A 75 -1.07 0.85 -14.27
C LEU A 75 0.10 0.07 -13.69
N ALA A 76 -0.09 -1.21 -13.39
CA ALA A 76 1.00 -2.12 -13.08
C ALA A 76 1.22 -3.10 -14.23
N HIS A 77 2.47 -3.26 -14.65
CA HIS A 77 2.85 -4.05 -15.80
C HIS A 77 3.58 -5.31 -15.34
N TYR A 78 3.08 -6.46 -15.77
CA TYR A 78 3.64 -7.77 -15.48
C TYR A 78 3.85 -8.54 -16.77
N THR A 79 4.76 -9.49 -16.74
CA THR A 79 4.94 -10.48 -17.79
C THR A 79 4.08 -11.72 -17.49
N GLN A 80 3.79 -12.55 -18.49
CA GLN A 80 3.13 -13.84 -18.26
C GLN A 80 3.92 -14.73 -17.28
N ASP A 81 5.25 -14.62 -17.25
CA ASP A 81 6.11 -15.38 -16.34
C ASP A 81 5.84 -15.04 -14.86
N ASP A 82 5.37 -13.83 -14.56
CA ASP A 82 4.95 -13.45 -13.21
C ASP A 82 3.75 -14.27 -12.73
N PHE A 83 2.98 -14.86 -13.66
CA PHE A 83 1.84 -15.73 -13.36
C PHE A 83 2.16 -17.23 -13.46
N LEU A 84 3.37 -17.60 -13.88
CA LEU A 84 3.75 -19.01 -14.09
C LEU A 84 4.76 -19.52 -13.04
N PRO A 85 4.58 -20.74 -12.51
CA PRO A 85 3.38 -21.56 -12.61
C PRO A 85 2.24 -20.99 -11.74
N ALA A 86 0.98 -21.05 -12.21
CA ALA A 86 -0.17 -20.44 -11.53
C ALA A 86 -0.31 -20.81 -10.05
N ARG A 87 0.09 -22.03 -9.65
CA ARG A 87 0.07 -22.46 -8.24
C ARG A 87 0.88 -21.57 -7.29
N LYS A 88 1.93 -20.88 -7.77
CA LYS A 88 2.73 -19.96 -6.95
C LYS A 88 1.90 -18.75 -6.47
N LEU A 89 0.86 -18.41 -7.22
CA LEU A 89 0.00 -17.26 -6.91
C LEU A 89 -0.88 -17.53 -5.68
N ARG A 90 -1.09 -18.79 -5.29
CA ARG A 90 -1.80 -19.13 -4.05
C ARG A 90 -1.09 -18.59 -2.82
N THR A 91 0.23 -18.47 -2.87
CA THR A 91 1.06 -17.95 -1.79
C THR A 91 1.46 -16.49 -2.01
N ASP A 92 1.00 -15.87 -3.12
CA ASP A 92 1.25 -14.45 -3.43
C ASP A 92 0.05 -13.60 -2.96
N ALA A 93 0.29 -12.72 -2.00
CA ALA A 93 -0.76 -11.90 -1.40
C ALA A 93 -1.26 -10.77 -2.32
N TRP A 94 -0.47 -10.35 -3.31
CA TRP A 94 -0.80 -9.21 -4.18
C TRP A 94 -1.39 -9.66 -5.51
N ILE A 95 -0.65 -10.43 -6.31
CA ILE A 95 -1.11 -10.92 -7.61
C ILE A 95 -2.20 -11.96 -7.42
N GLY A 96 -1.94 -12.97 -6.57
CA GLY A 96 -2.92 -14.00 -6.26
C GLY A 96 -4.17 -13.42 -5.58
N GLY A 97 -3.97 -12.53 -4.62
CA GLY A 97 -5.05 -11.79 -3.98
C GLY A 97 -5.90 -10.99 -4.96
N ALA A 98 -5.27 -10.29 -5.91
CA ALA A 98 -5.97 -9.52 -6.94
C ALA A 98 -6.79 -10.42 -7.89
N LEU A 99 -6.28 -11.60 -8.23
CA LEU A 99 -7.02 -12.60 -9.02
C LEU A 99 -8.20 -13.20 -8.24
N GLU A 100 -8.04 -13.42 -6.94
CA GLU A 100 -9.10 -13.95 -6.08
C GLU A 100 -10.22 -12.93 -5.88
N ASN A 101 -9.89 -11.64 -5.76
CA ASN A 101 -10.81 -10.55 -5.47
C ASN A 101 -11.65 -10.11 -6.68
N ASP A 102 -12.20 -11.07 -7.43
CA ASP A 102 -13.13 -10.89 -8.56
C ASP A 102 -12.81 -9.67 -9.46
N PRO A 103 -11.63 -9.65 -10.09
CA PRO A 103 -11.22 -8.55 -10.95
C PRO A 103 -12.10 -8.43 -12.19
N LEU A 104 -12.32 -7.20 -12.64
CA LEU A 104 -13.10 -6.93 -13.85
C LEU A 104 -12.18 -6.99 -15.08
N ILE A 105 -12.42 -7.95 -15.95
CA ILE A 105 -11.66 -8.12 -17.20
C ILE A 105 -12.01 -6.96 -18.15
N LEU A 106 -10.98 -6.23 -18.59
CA LEU A 106 -11.13 -5.12 -19.53
C LEU A 106 -10.75 -5.54 -20.97
N GLN A 107 -9.77 -6.43 -21.09
CA GLN A 107 -9.31 -7.06 -22.33
C GLN A 107 -8.71 -8.43 -21.99
N ASP A 108 -9.04 -9.46 -22.76
CA ASP A 108 -8.41 -10.77 -22.62
C ASP A 108 -8.19 -11.42 -23.99
N SER A 109 -6.94 -11.73 -24.29
CA SER A 109 -6.55 -12.37 -25.54
C SER A 109 -6.52 -13.89 -25.34
N ALA A 110 -7.24 -14.62 -26.18
CA ALA A 110 -7.26 -16.09 -26.18
C ALA A 110 -7.69 -16.74 -24.84
N HIS A 111 -8.59 -16.09 -24.09
CA HIS A 111 -9.12 -16.60 -22.82
C HIS A 111 -8.04 -16.92 -21.77
N TRP A 112 -6.94 -16.16 -21.80
CA TRP A 112 -5.80 -16.38 -20.91
C TRP A 112 -6.18 -16.14 -19.44
N PHE A 113 -7.04 -15.14 -19.20
CA PHE A 113 -7.38 -14.72 -17.85
C PHE A 113 -8.13 -15.80 -17.07
N ASP A 114 -9.20 -16.36 -17.65
CA ASP A 114 -10.05 -17.35 -16.98
C ASP A 114 -9.25 -18.61 -16.59
N LEU A 115 -8.40 -19.08 -17.51
CA LEU A 115 -7.53 -20.22 -17.27
C LEU A 115 -6.51 -19.93 -16.16
N THR A 116 -5.88 -18.76 -16.21
CA THR A 116 -4.86 -18.36 -15.22
C THR A 116 -5.49 -18.21 -13.84
N ARG A 117 -6.62 -17.49 -13.73
CA ARG A 117 -7.34 -17.27 -12.48
C ARG A 117 -7.80 -18.59 -11.88
N SER A 118 -8.49 -19.45 -12.64
CA SER A 118 -8.99 -20.73 -12.12
C SER A 118 -7.90 -21.60 -11.51
N ASN A 119 -6.70 -21.61 -12.11
CA ASN A 119 -5.57 -22.38 -11.61
C ASN A 119 -4.92 -21.73 -10.38
N ALA A 120 -4.85 -20.40 -10.37
CA ALA A 120 -4.25 -19.58 -9.32
C ALA A 120 -5.08 -19.55 -8.03
N THR A 121 -6.41 -19.50 -8.16
CA THR A 121 -7.33 -19.32 -7.02
C THR A 121 -7.86 -20.63 -6.46
N SER A 122 -7.67 -21.75 -7.16
CA SER A 122 -7.95 -23.07 -6.59
C SER A 122 -7.17 -23.25 -5.28
N GLN A 123 -7.88 -23.60 -4.20
CA GLN A 123 -7.31 -23.79 -2.86
C GLN A 123 -6.68 -22.52 -2.26
N PHE A 124 -6.98 -21.32 -2.77
CA PHE A 124 -6.42 -20.07 -2.28
C PHE A 124 -6.63 -19.88 -0.77
N TRP A 125 -7.81 -20.24 -0.27
CA TRP A 125 -8.17 -20.14 1.15
C TRP A 125 -7.83 -21.37 2.00
N GLN A 126 -7.08 -22.35 1.46
CA GLN A 126 -6.57 -23.41 2.31
C GLN A 126 -5.64 -22.84 3.38
N PRO A 127 -5.71 -23.30 4.65
CA PRO A 127 -4.95 -22.74 5.76
C PRO A 127 -3.45 -22.57 5.47
N ALA A 128 -2.80 -23.57 4.89
CA ALA A 128 -1.39 -23.51 4.53
C ALA A 128 -1.06 -22.38 3.53
N ASN A 129 -1.93 -22.11 2.55
CA ASN A 129 -1.73 -21.02 1.59
C ASN A 129 -1.97 -19.65 2.24
N VAL A 130 -2.96 -19.55 3.13
CA VAL A 130 -3.19 -18.33 3.94
C VAL A 130 -1.98 -18.03 4.82
N ALA A 131 -1.48 -19.03 5.54
CA ALA A 131 -0.30 -18.93 6.40
C ALA A 131 0.98 -18.59 5.62
N ALA A 132 1.11 -19.07 4.39
CA ALA A 132 2.22 -18.71 3.52
C ALA A 132 2.15 -17.24 3.07
N ARG A 133 0.96 -16.75 2.69
CA ARG A 133 0.76 -15.33 2.33
C ARG A 133 1.07 -14.40 3.51
N ALA A 134 0.48 -14.67 4.67
CA ALA A 134 0.74 -13.88 5.88
C ALA A 134 2.20 -13.97 6.31
N GLY A 135 2.78 -15.18 6.27
CA GLY A 135 4.18 -15.46 6.59
C GLY A 135 5.19 -14.68 5.74
N SER A 136 4.86 -14.34 4.49
CA SER A 136 5.72 -13.52 3.64
C SER A 136 5.93 -12.12 4.23
N PHE A 137 4.87 -11.50 4.77
CA PHE A 137 4.96 -10.20 5.43
C PHE A 137 5.69 -10.30 6.77
N ILE A 138 5.37 -11.31 7.57
CA ILE A 138 6.07 -11.58 8.84
C ILE A 138 7.58 -11.67 8.61
N THR A 139 8.02 -12.40 7.59
CA THR A 139 9.44 -12.57 7.27
C THR A 139 10.12 -11.23 7.04
N PHE A 140 9.53 -10.35 6.22
CA PHE A 140 10.08 -9.01 5.98
C PHE A 140 10.02 -8.11 7.22
N ALA A 141 8.94 -8.20 8.00
CA ALA A 141 8.77 -7.44 9.23
C ALA A 141 9.86 -7.82 10.26
N ARG A 142 10.08 -9.11 10.50
CA ARG A 142 11.13 -9.61 11.40
C ARG A 142 12.53 -9.24 10.94
N GLN A 143 12.82 -9.34 9.64
CA GLN A 143 14.12 -8.92 9.11
C GLN A 143 14.40 -7.43 9.37
N ASN A 144 13.42 -6.55 9.12
CA ASN A 144 13.58 -5.12 9.36
C ASN A 144 13.61 -4.80 10.86
N TRP A 145 12.82 -5.50 11.68
CA TRP A 145 12.83 -5.36 13.14
C TRP A 145 14.21 -5.74 13.71
N LEU A 146 14.78 -6.88 13.31
CA LEU A 146 16.13 -7.30 13.70
C LEU A 146 17.18 -6.27 13.26
N ALA A 147 17.08 -5.77 12.03
CA ALA A 147 18.01 -4.76 11.53
C ALA A 147 17.95 -3.43 12.32
N LEU A 148 16.77 -3.08 12.85
CA LEU A 148 16.61 -1.94 13.76
C LEU A 148 17.21 -2.25 15.15
N GLN A 149 16.94 -3.44 15.68
CA GLN A 149 17.40 -3.88 17.01
C GLN A 149 18.93 -3.97 17.08
N ASP A 150 19.56 -4.59 16.09
CA ASP A 150 21.01 -4.73 16.00
C ASP A 150 21.71 -3.41 15.63
N GLY A 151 20.93 -2.37 15.30
CA GLY A 151 21.44 -1.07 14.89
C GLY A 151 22.18 -1.08 13.55
N SER A 152 22.01 -2.12 12.73
CA SER A 152 22.70 -2.32 11.44
C SER A 152 22.28 -1.31 10.37
N LEU A 153 21.12 -0.67 10.55
CA LEU A 153 20.61 0.36 9.65
C LEU A 153 21.24 1.75 9.92
N PRO A 154 21.62 2.49 8.86
CA PRO A 154 22.07 3.87 8.99
C PRO A 154 21.05 4.76 9.71
N GLN A 155 21.54 5.71 10.50
CA GLN A 155 20.69 6.67 11.22
C GLN A 155 19.81 7.51 10.29
N GLY A 156 18.76 8.11 10.88
CA GLY A 156 17.83 8.99 10.16
C GLY A 156 16.83 8.22 9.31
N ILE A 157 16.63 8.67 8.07
CA ILE A 157 15.52 8.21 7.21
C ILE A 157 15.46 6.70 6.99
N LYS A 158 16.60 6.00 6.97
CA LYS A 158 16.61 4.54 6.77
C LYS A 158 15.99 3.78 7.95
N ARG A 159 16.22 4.22 9.18
CA ARG A 159 15.57 3.64 10.37
C ARG A 159 14.08 3.94 10.41
N ILE A 160 13.68 5.17 10.06
CA ILE A 160 12.24 5.52 9.99
C ILE A 160 11.54 4.70 8.91
N GLN A 161 12.16 4.56 7.73
CA GLN A 161 11.63 3.71 6.65
C GLN A 161 11.42 2.26 7.12
N ALA A 162 12.44 1.66 7.74
CA ALA A 162 12.35 0.31 8.26
C ALA A 162 11.28 0.19 9.35
N LEU A 163 11.21 1.10 10.32
CA LEU A 163 10.18 1.09 11.36
C LEU A 163 8.77 1.08 10.75
N LEU A 164 8.52 1.98 9.79
CA LEU A 164 7.23 2.05 9.11
C LEU A 164 6.97 0.83 8.24
N ASP A 165 8.00 0.18 7.68
CA ASP A 165 7.86 -1.04 6.89
C ASP A 165 7.49 -2.23 7.79
N VAL A 166 8.10 -2.36 8.97
CA VAL A 166 7.70 -3.37 9.96
C VAL A 166 6.22 -3.18 10.35
N ILE A 167 5.81 -1.97 10.73
CA ILE A 167 4.39 -1.67 11.07
C ILE A 167 3.45 -2.04 9.92
N ARG A 168 3.80 -1.67 8.68
CA ARG A 168 3.00 -2.00 7.49
C ARG A 168 2.89 -3.52 7.31
N ASP A 169 4.00 -4.22 7.44
CA ASP A 169 4.08 -5.65 7.15
C ASP A 169 3.39 -6.46 8.26
N THR A 170 3.50 -6.08 9.54
CA THR A 170 2.70 -6.66 10.63
C THR A 170 1.19 -6.49 10.36
N ALA A 171 0.75 -5.28 10.02
CA ALA A 171 -0.65 -5.01 9.70
C ALA A 171 -1.14 -5.82 8.47
N ASN A 172 -0.31 -5.95 7.44
CA ASN A 172 -0.67 -6.69 6.23
C ASN A 172 -0.57 -8.22 6.39
N ALA A 173 0.27 -8.71 7.29
CA ALA A 173 0.26 -10.11 7.69
C ALA A 173 -1.12 -10.47 8.28
N ALA A 174 -1.64 -9.65 9.21
CA ALA A 174 -2.97 -9.82 9.76
C ALA A 174 -4.08 -9.65 8.71
N ALA A 175 -3.98 -8.65 7.83
CA ALA A 175 -4.97 -8.45 6.76
C ALA A 175 -5.03 -9.63 5.76
N ALA A 176 -3.88 -10.26 5.49
CA ALA A 176 -3.76 -11.39 4.57
C ALA A 176 -4.48 -12.66 5.07
N LEU A 177 -4.80 -12.74 6.37
CA LEU A 177 -5.52 -13.85 6.97
C LEU A 177 -6.97 -13.98 6.44
N ASN A 178 -7.59 -12.86 6.07
CA ASN A 178 -8.99 -12.83 5.63
C ASN A 178 -9.23 -11.94 4.39
N GLY A 179 -8.18 -11.61 3.64
CA GLY A 179 -8.33 -10.87 2.39
C GLY A 179 -7.02 -10.45 1.75
N MET A 180 -7.11 -9.53 0.80
CA MET A 180 -5.93 -8.87 0.26
C MET A 180 -5.27 -7.94 1.28
N PRO A 181 -3.93 -7.75 1.17
CA PRO A 181 -3.23 -6.68 1.85
C PRO A 181 -3.86 -5.31 1.60
N LEU A 182 -3.77 -4.42 2.58
CA LEU A 182 -4.39 -3.10 2.53
C LEU A 182 -3.43 -2.04 1.99
N PRO A 183 -3.88 -1.15 1.08
CA PRO A 183 -3.07 -0.06 0.56
C PRO A 183 -2.94 1.07 1.61
N ILE A 184 -1.95 1.96 1.42
CA ILE A 184 -1.59 3.03 2.37
C ILE A 184 -2.80 3.80 2.91
N ARG A 185 -3.72 4.24 2.03
CA ARG A 185 -4.90 5.04 2.39
C ARG A 185 -5.93 4.30 3.25
N ARG A 186 -5.95 2.98 3.14
CA ARG A 186 -6.97 2.14 3.77
C ARG A 186 -6.40 1.25 4.87
N LEU A 187 -5.07 1.19 5.05
CA LEU A 187 -4.42 0.32 6.03
C LEU A 187 -5.03 0.52 7.43
N PHE A 188 -4.82 1.68 8.08
CA PHE A 188 -5.36 1.92 9.42
C PHE A 188 -6.85 2.30 9.46
N LEU A 189 -7.49 2.44 8.29
CA LEU A 189 -8.95 2.58 8.21
C LEU A 189 -9.64 1.21 8.33
N GLU A 190 -9.15 0.21 7.59
CA GLU A 190 -9.75 -1.13 7.47
C GLU A 190 -9.10 -2.16 8.40
N LEU A 191 -7.87 -1.92 8.90
CA LEU A 191 -7.16 -2.85 9.79
C LEU A 191 -7.96 -3.24 11.05
N PRO A 192 -8.70 -2.36 11.75
CA PRO A 192 -9.46 -2.78 12.93
C PRO A 192 -10.45 -3.91 12.63
N GLU A 193 -11.16 -3.83 11.50
CA GLU A 193 -12.09 -4.89 11.09
C GLU A 193 -11.34 -6.15 10.65
N ARG A 194 -10.23 -5.99 9.92
CA ARG A 194 -9.38 -7.12 9.50
C ARG A 194 -8.82 -7.90 10.69
N ALA A 195 -8.31 -7.19 11.69
CA ALA A 195 -7.68 -7.75 12.87
C ALA A 195 -8.71 -8.45 13.77
N ALA A 196 -9.89 -7.83 13.94
CA ALA A 196 -11.00 -8.47 14.65
C ALA A 196 -11.44 -9.79 13.98
N LYS A 197 -11.54 -9.83 12.65
CA LYS A 197 -11.85 -11.07 11.89
C LYS A 197 -10.74 -12.12 11.98
N ALA A 198 -9.51 -11.70 12.24
CA ALA A 198 -8.37 -12.58 12.45
C ALA A 198 -8.24 -13.09 13.90
N GLY A 199 -9.08 -12.61 14.82
CA GLY A 199 -9.03 -13.00 16.24
C GLY A 199 -8.05 -12.19 17.10
N ILE A 200 -7.52 -11.07 16.58
CA ILE A 200 -6.54 -10.19 17.25
C ILE A 200 -7.01 -8.72 17.23
N PRO A 201 -8.18 -8.39 17.81
CA PRO A 201 -8.82 -7.07 17.66
C PRO A 201 -7.97 -5.90 18.19
N GLU A 202 -7.08 -6.13 19.13
CA GLU A 202 -6.17 -5.15 19.74
C GLU A 202 -5.05 -4.68 18.81
N LEU A 203 -4.65 -5.48 17.81
CA LEU A 203 -3.49 -5.23 16.97
C LEU A 203 -3.47 -3.83 16.35
N ALA A 204 -4.63 -3.35 15.89
CA ALA A 204 -4.72 -2.04 15.26
C ALA A 204 -4.36 -0.91 16.24
N GLY A 205 -4.80 -1.01 17.50
CA GLY A 205 -4.49 -0.05 18.55
C GLY A 205 -3.02 -0.10 18.95
N GLU A 206 -2.47 -1.31 19.10
CA GLU A 206 -1.06 -1.52 19.43
C GLU A 206 -0.14 -0.90 18.37
N LEU A 207 -0.40 -1.17 17.08
CA LEU A 207 0.38 -0.60 15.99
C LEU A 207 0.24 0.93 15.90
N VAL A 208 -0.92 1.49 16.21
CA VAL A 208 -1.12 2.95 16.25
C VAL A 208 -0.22 3.62 17.29
N GLN A 209 -0.07 3.02 18.47
CA GLN A 209 0.79 3.56 19.53
C GLN A 209 2.27 3.68 19.10
N ILE A 210 2.72 2.84 18.15
CA ILE A 210 4.11 2.79 17.67
C ILE A 210 4.47 3.97 16.77
N PHE A 211 3.52 4.58 16.06
CA PHE A 211 3.80 5.72 15.16
C PHE A 211 3.11 7.03 15.55
N THR A 212 2.32 7.02 16.62
CA THR A 212 1.67 8.21 17.17
C THR A 212 2.35 8.69 18.46
N SER A 213 1.91 9.85 18.95
CA SER A 213 2.24 10.42 20.25
C SER A 213 1.18 11.46 20.63
N ASP A 214 1.25 11.98 21.85
CA ASP A 214 0.41 13.08 22.32
C ASP A 214 0.65 14.41 21.57
N GLU A 215 1.67 14.45 20.70
CA GLU A 215 1.98 15.61 19.85
C GLU A 215 1.07 15.72 18.62
N VAL A 216 0.20 14.73 18.37
CA VAL A 216 -0.84 14.81 17.33
C VAL A 216 -1.96 15.72 17.82
N THR A 217 -1.73 17.02 17.66
CA THR A 217 -2.64 18.10 18.06
C THR A 217 -2.98 18.99 16.88
N ASP A 218 -4.06 19.77 16.98
CA ASP A 218 -4.44 20.75 15.96
C ASP A 218 -3.32 21.76 15.66
N GLU A 219 -2.52 22.11 16.68
CA GLU A 219 -1.37 23.02 16.58
C GLU A 219 -0.28 22.46 15.67
N HIS A 220 0.08 21.18 15.82
CA HIS A 220 1.12 20.55 15.03
C HIS A 220 0.62 20.03 13.67
N TRP A 221 -0.66 19.69 13.57
CA TRP A 221 -1.24 19.10 12.36
C TRP A 221 -1.13 20.01 11.14
N SER A 222 -1.50 21.28 11.29
CA SER A 222 -1.52 22.23 10.18
C SER A 222 -0.11 22.47 9.58
N PRO A 223 0.95 22.71 10.39
CA PRO A 223 2.33 22.73 9.90
C PRO A 223 2.77 21.44 9.20
N TRP A 224 2.42 20.26 9.74
CA TRP A 224 2.77 18.99 9.11
C TRP A 224 2.14 18.83 7.74
N LEU A 225 0.85 19.17 7.61
CA LEU A 225 0.14 19.11 6.34
C LEU A 225 0.78 20.03 5.29
N ALA A 226 1.16 21.26 5.69
CA ALA A 226 1.84 22.21 4.82
C ALA A 226 3.21 21.71 4.36
N GLY A 227 4.05 21.20 5.26
CA GLY A 227 5.36 20.66 4.92
C GLY A 227 5.28 19.40 4.04
N TRP A 228 4.30 18.54 4.30
CA TRP A 228 4.01 17.38 3.47
C TRP A 228 3.58 17.76 2.05
N MET A 229 2.69 18.74 1.91
CA MET A 229 2.29 19.29 0.61
C MET A 229 3.46 19.91 -0.15
N SER A 230 4.33 20.64 0.55
CA SER A 230 5.58 21.20 0.01
C SER A 230 6.51 20.11 -0.55
N ALA A 231 6.59 18.94 0.11
CA ALA A 231 7.32 17.79 -0.43
C ALA A 231 6.73 17.27 -1.76
N PHE A 232 5.41 17.20 -1.90
CA PHE A 232 4.77 16.85 -3.18
C PHE A 232 5.01 17.88 -4.27
N ASP A 233 5.11 19.17 -3.93
CA ASP A 233 5.47 20.21 -4.89
C ASP A 233 6.93 20.08 -5.35
N ALA A 234 7.85 19.77 -4.44
CA ALA A 234 9.26 19.52 -4.78
C ALA A 234 9.43 18.28 -5.68
N LEU A 235 8.60 17.24 -5.53
CA LEU A 235 8.64 16.06 -6.39
C LEU A 235 8.31 16.34 -7.86
N LYS A 236 7.65 17.46 -8.19
CA LYS A 236 7.33 17.82 -9.58
C LYS A 236 8.57 18.04 -10.44
N THR A 237 9.68 18.44 -9.83
CA THR A 237 10.95 18.68 -10.52
C THR A 237 11.88 17.48 -10.46
N GLU A 238 11.51 16.43 -9.73
CA GLU A 238 12.31 15.22 -9.59
C GLU A 238 11.99 14.23 -10.72
N LYS A 239 13.01 13.86 -11.51
CA LYS A 239 12.80 13.03 -12.71
C LYS A 239 12.44 11.59 -12.34
N ASP A 240 13.02 11.09 -11.26
CA ASP A 240 12.89 9.70 -10.82
C ASP A 240 11.99 9.58 -9.59
N ALA A 241 10.97 10.45 -9.49
CA ALA A 241 9.98 10.38 -8.42
C ALA A 241 9.29 9.00 -8.41
N PRO A 242 9.34 8.25 -7.28
CA PRO A 242 8.75 6.91 -7.23
C PRO A 242 7.25 6.93 -7.55
N ALA A 243 6.78 5.97 -8.36
CA ALA A 243 5.37 5.91 -8.80
C ALA A 243 4.34 5.99 -7.64
N ALA A 244 4.65 5.38 -6.49
CA ALA A 244 3.78 5.41 -5.31
C ALA A 244 3.55 6.81 -4.72
N ILE A 245 4.46 7.76 -4.98
CA ILE A 245 4.37 9.17 -4.56
C ILE A 245 4.44 10.12 -5.77
N HIS A 246 4.09 9.63 -6.96
CA HIS A 246 4.10 10.43 -8.17
C HIS A 246 3.29 11.73 -7.94
N PRO A 247 3.72 12.91 -8.43
CA PRO A 247 3.06 14.19 -8.16
C PRO A 247 1.55 14.22 -8.47
N ASN A 248 1.11 13.48 -9.50
CA ASN A 248 -0.31 13.32 -9.83
C ASN A 248 -1.15 12.63 -8.73
N ARG A 249 -0.52 11.96 -7.76
CA ARG A 249 -1.17 11.31 -6.62
C ARG A 249 -1.33 12.23 -5.41
N ARG A 250 -0.87 13.49 -5.47
CA ARG A 250 -1.00 14.43 -4.33
C ARG A 250 -2.43 14.52 -3.83
N ASN A 251 -3.36 14.93 -4.71
CA ASN A 251 -4.78 15.11 -4.35
C ASN A 251 -5.44 13.79 -3.89
N TYR A 252 -5.00 12.66 -4.44
CA TYR A 252 -5.44 11.32 -4.03
C TYR A 252 -5.16 11.02 -2.55
N TYR A 253 -4.00 11.44 -2.05
CA TYR A 253 -3.67 11.32 -0.63
C TYR A 253 -4.27 12.46 0.21
N GLU A 254 -4.19 13.71 -0.27
CA GLU A 254 -4.67 14.90 0.43
C GLU A 254 -6.14 14.79 0.83
N LYS A 255 -7.01 14.44 -0.12
CA LYS A 255 -8.44 14.25 0.13
C LYS A 255 -8.74 13.12 1.11
N ALA A 256 -7.91 12.07 1.13
CA ALA A 256 -8.06 10.99 2.11
C ALA A 256 -7.66 11.43 3.52
N VAL A 257 -6.57 12.19 3.65
CA VAL A 257 -6.15 12.80 4.91
C VAL A 257 -7.24 13.73 5.43
N GLU A 258 -7.75 14.64 4.59
CA GLU A 258 -8.84 15.55 4.95
C GLU A 258 -10.09 14.79 5.46
N ALA A 259 -10.50 13.75 4.74
CA ALA A 259 -11.69 12.96 5.10
C ALA A 259 -11.52 12.13 6.38
N LEU A 260 -10.28 11.80 6.76
CA LEU A 260 -10.00 10.96 7.92
C LEU A 260 -9.61 11.76 9.16
N THR A 261 -9.21 13.03 9.02
CA THR A 261 -8.59 13.79 10.13
C THR A 261 -9.48 13.87 11.37
N ALA A 262 -10.78 14.15 11.19
CA ALA A 262 -11.71 14.33 12.31
C ALA A 262 -12.03 13.01 13.04
N ASP A 263 -12.35 11.95 12.29
CA ASP A 263 -12.88 10.71 12.87
C ASP A 263 -11.81 9.63 13.08
N ARG A 264 -10.72 9.69 12.31
CA ARG A 264 -9.66 8.67 12.24
C ARG A 264 -8.26 9.32 12.11
N PRO A 265 -7.86 10.19 13.06
CA PRO A 265 -6.61 10.97 12.95
C PRO A 265 -5.36 10.10 12.80
N ALA A 266 -5.30 8.94 13.48
CA ALA A 266 -4.18 8.01 13.31
C ALA A 266 -4.07 7.43 11.88
N ALA A 267 -5.21 7.15 11.23
CA ALA A 267 -5.20 6.69 9.84
C ALA A 267 -4.79 7.80 8.87
N ALA A 268 -5.22 9.04 9.12
CA ALA A 268 -4.76 10.21 8.38
C ALA A 268 -3.24 10.42 8.55
N LEU A 269 -2.73 10.33 9.78
CA LEU A 269 -1.32 10.50 10.10
C LEU A 269 -0.46 9.44 9.42
N TRP A 270 -0.92 8.19 9.37
CA TRP A 270 -0.23 7.12 8.67
C TRP A 270 0.02 7.45 7.19
N ILE A 271 -1.00 8.01 6.50
CA ILE A 271 -0.88 8.40 5.09
C ILE A 271 0.20 9.47 4.94
N ILE A 272 0.16 10.51 5.77
CA ILE A 272 1.17 11.58 5.78
C ILE A 272 2.55 10.98 6.04
N LEU A 273 2.73 10.25 7.13
CA LEU A 273 4.00 9.72 7.57
C LEU A 273 4.65 8.79 6.53
N ARG A 274 3.87 7.88 5.92
CA ARG A 274 4.38 6.96 4.88
C ARG A 274 4.75 7.70 3.60
N THR A 275 3.88 8.58 3.12
CA THR A 275 4.12 9.26 1.84
C THR A 275 5.17 10.35 1.96
N TRP A 276 5.21 11.08 3.08
CA TRP A 276 6.26 12.07 3.36
C TRP A 276 7.63 11.41 3.53
N THR A 277 7.72 10.30 4.26
CA THR A 277 8.99 9.55 4.39
C THR A 277 9.49 9.05 3.04
N LYS A 278 8.59 8.59 2.15
CA LYS A 278 8.97 8.23 0.78
C LYS A 278 9.43 9.44 -0.04
N ALA A 279 8.73 10.58 0.06
CA ALA A 279 9.11 11.82 -0.62
C ALA A 279 10.49 12.31 -0.15
N SER A 280 10.71 12.38 1.16
CA SER A 280 11.98 12.79 1.76
C SER A 280 13.15 11.87 1.40
N ALA A 281 12.89 10.61 1.04
CA ALA A 281 13.92 9.70 0.56
C ALA A 281 14.29 9.90 -0.91
N ALA A 282 13.39 10.47 -1.70
CA ALA A 282 13.60 10.82 -3.11
C ALA A 282 14.14 12.24 -3.29
N LEU A 283 13.93 13.14 -2.32
CA LEU A 283 14.32 14.54 -2.37
C LEU A 283 15.71 14.80 -1.76
N PRO A 284 16.38 15.92 -2.12
CA PRO A 284 17.64 16.31 -1.50
C PRO A 284 17.52 16.54 0.01
N LYS A 285 18.40 15.89 0.79
CA LYS A 285 18.40 15.98 2.26
C LYS A 285 18.69 17.39 2.82
N SER A 286 19.29 18.26 2.01
CA SER A 286 19.55 19.66 2.37
C SER A 286 18.32 20.57 2.20
N GLY A 287 17.31 20.11 1.46
CA GLY A 287 16.12 20.89 1.13
C GLY A 287 15.17 21.08 2.32
N THR A 288 14.38 22.16 2.26
CA THR A 288 13.35 22.46 3.25
C THR A 288 12.38 21.29 3.51
N PRO A 289 11.85 20.59 2.48
CA PRO A 289 10.91 19.49 2.72
C PRO A 289 11.46 18.35 3.57
N TYR A 290 12.77 18.06 3.45
CA TYR A 290 13.44 17.04 4.26
C TYR A 290 13.56 17.48 5.72
N LYS A 291 13.90 18.75 5.97
CA LYS A 291 14.04 19.30 7.32
C LYS A 291 12.70 19.35 8.06
N GLU A 292 11.63 19.72 7.35
CA GLU A 292 10.27 19.73 7.91
C GLU A 292 9.80 18.31 8.26
N TRP A 293 10.08 17.33 7.38
CA TRP A 293 9.84 15.91 7.68
C TRP A 293 10.61 15.45 8.92
N GLN A 294 11.88 15.82 9.03
CA GLN A 294 12.71 15.48 10.18
C GLN A 294 12.16 16.09 11.47
N ASN A 295 11.65 17.32 11.41
CA ASN A 295 11.00 17.98 12.55
C ASN A 295 9.72 17.26 12.97
N MET A 296 8.87 16.84 12.03
CA MET A 296 7.70 16.01 12.34
C MET A 296 8.12 14.70 13.01
N CYS A 297 9.13 14.00 12.50
CA CYS A 297 9.63 12.76 13.13
C CYS A 297 10.18 13.00 14.54
N HIS A 298 10.82 14.15 14.79
CA HIS A 298 11.27 14.57 16.11
C HIS A 298 10.09 14.76 17.07
N GLN A 299 9.08 15.52 16.66
CA GLN A 299 7.86 15.78 17.44
C GLN A 299 7.10 14.48 17.73
N LEU A 300 6.95 13.59 16.73
CA LEU A 300 6.34 12.26 16.93
C LEU A 300 7.20 11.29 17.76
N ASN A 301 8.35 11.74 18.29
CA ASN A 301 9.23 10.91 19.10
C ASN A 301 9.68 9.64 18.37
N LEU A 302 9.90 9.71 17.05
CA LEU A 302 10.32 8.58 16.21
C LEU A 302 11.85 8.45 16.09
N GLU A 303 12.59 9.28 16.83
CA GLU A 303 14.05 9.30 16.81
C GLU A 303 14.68 8.11 17.53
N ALA A 304 15.98 7.90 17.30
CA ALA A 304 16.73 6.78 17.84
C ALA A 304 16.63 6.62 19.38
N LYS A 305 16.48 7.72 20.13
CA LYS A 305 16.37 7.68 21.61
C LYS A 305 15.13 6.92 22.10
N ASN A 306 14.02 6.98 21.38
CA ASN A 306 12.74 6.37 21.76
C ASN A 306 12.48 5.06 20.99
N LEU A 307 13.37 4.71 20.07
CA LEU A 307 13.22 3.53 19.23
C LEU A 307 13.17 2.22 20.02
N PRO A 308 13.97 1.97 21.08
CA PRO A 308 13.94 0.70 21.81
C PRO A 308 12.54 0.33 22.34
N GLN A 309 11.87 1.25 23.04
CA GLN A 309 10.52 1.02 23.56
C GLN A 309 9.50 0.73 22.45
N ARG A 310 9.65 1.40 21.29
CA ARG A 310 8.79 1.17 20.12
C ARG A 310 9.06 -0.19 19.48
N LEU A 311 10.31 -0.67 19.52
CA LEU A 311 10.68 -2.00 19.03
C LEU A 311 10.13 -3.12 19.92
N ASP A 312 10.13 -2.94 21.25
CA ASP A 312 9.53 -3.90 22.18
C ASP A 312 8.02 -4.03 21.94
N ALA A 313 7.32 -2.91 21.76
CA ALA A 313 5.89 -2.92 21.42
C ALA A 313 5.62 -3.57 20.05
N LEU A 314 6.52 -3.37 19.09
CA LEU A 314 6.41 -3.95 17.75
C LEU A 314 6.70 -5.46 17.73
N ASP A 315 7.59 -5.92 18.62
CA ASP A 315 7.89 -7.33 18.84
C ASP A 315 6.64 -8.07 19.33
N ALA A 316 5.97 -7.52 20.37
CA ALA A 316 4.72 -8.07 20.90
C ALA A 316 3.60 -8.10 19.84
N ALA A 317 3.44 -7.03 19.06
CA ALA A 317 2.45 -7.00 17.98
C ALA A 317 2.76 -8.01 16.86
N LEU A 318 4.04 -8.29 16.60
CA LEU A 318 4.45 -9.32 15.65
C LEU A 318 4.17 -10.73 16.18
N ASP A 319 4.45 -10.99 17.46
CA ASP A 319 4.18 -12.27 18.12
C ASP A 319 2.69 -12.65 18.01
N LEU A 320 1.78 -11.70 18.26
CA LEU A 320 0.34 -11.93 18.13
C LEU A 320 -0.07 -12.43 16.74
N VAL A 321 0.51 -11.85 15.68
CA VAL A 321 0.18 -12.26 14.30
C VAL A 321 0.85 -13.59 13.95
N GLU A 322 2.06 -13.83 14.44
CA GLU A 322 2.79 -15.09 14.26
C GLU A 322 2.06 -16.27 14.90
N GLU A 323 1.56 -16.11 16.12
CA GLU A 323 0.78 -17.15 16.82
C GLU A 323 -0.45 -17.57 15.98
N VAL A 324 -1.18 -16.62 15.42
CA VAL A 324 -2.33 -16.89 14.56
C VAL A 324 -1.89 -17.62 13.28
N VAL A 325 -0.81 -17.19 12.65
CA VAL A 325 -0.28 -17.81 11.42
C VAL A 325 0.21 -19.24 11.68
N ASP A 326 0.90 -19.47 12.79
CA ASP A 326 1.44 -20.79 13.13
C ASP A 326 0.34 -21.78 13.50
N ALA A 327 -0.73 -21.32 14.15
CA ALA A 327 -1.93 -22.14 14.40
C ALA A 327 -2.65 -22.60 13.12
N MET A 328 -2.41 -21.96 11.98
CA MET A 328 -2.94 -22.39 10.67
C MET A 328 -2.04 -23.42 9.95
N ARG A 329 -0.80 -23.61 10.43
CA ARG A 329 0.18 -24.54 9.86
C ARG A 329 0.16 -25.90 10.55
N SER A 330 -0.35 -25.97 11.78
CA SER A 330 -0.54 -27.18 12.57
C SER A 330 -1.76 -28.01 12.14
#